data_AF-A0A0C2YG59-F1
#
_entry.id   AF-A0A0C2YG59-F1
#
_cell.length_a   1.000
_cell.length_b   1.000
_cell.length_c   1.000
_cell.angle_alpha   90.00
_cell.angle_beta   90.00
_cell.angle_gamma   90.00
#
_symmetry.space_group_name_H-M   'P 1'
#
loop_
_entity.id
_entity.type
_entity.pdbx_description
1 polymer ?
#
loop_
_entity_poly.entity_id
_entity_poly.type
_entity_poly.pdbx_seq_one_letter_code
_entity_poly.pdbx_strand_id
1 'polypeptide(L)'
;MTVSNRWQRDRISPLALQLDPDNPRFELTSHSQEAILLHLLRDHDVIALAKSIIEAKELWPTETVLTYFDGKQHIVLEGNRRTAACKILLNPEILPESAYDLLPQIPVIDDETRNNISKIDVCFDYDRERGDPIVANIHAVIQRRAWSLVSRMRYVHREFKKSKNEQEIAQTLKIDLKTVKQLLRGREALQIAIHGNVWPDDEKAILYRDEQVDHEPFLRAVLSRRVEHHFGQPMFFDDGRPNRFGFSNLDQMVGVIARHTLIAQRRDTDDKFSKGDSVEDYLRRTWPIGDRVNEVVPCPGKEPDLFDMNRPAGGLSLYTPPNRKTEGRKPAPKPPTSTEPTDGQLELPDNPASPKDIPPNGPEDGANGSHMELETPPSTVSAHPLPADCTSPPLAPMALPDEMNSDAATPSTLPPVQKPRPLLLLEDIRCLRDDDRLKRLTYELTQLSSTKNNLTSFRLSLFMLMRALLEWALVYHYDQIKLPCRDDNGQHFPIGRLVGMASTRTEVFRDNKKLSERASTIASHWLKDLHWNSHNDMGNWSIERLQNIAGDLRPILRFILMDAVYEHFPEKAAHDEKAEGNCRE
;
A
#
# COMPACT_ATOMS: atom_id res chain seq x y z
N MET A 1 4.22 41.26 3.66
CA MET A 1 5.44 40.88 2.90
C MET A 1 5.03 40.67 1.44
N THR A 2 5.91 40.92 0.48
CA THR A 2 5.63 40.61 -0.94
C THR A 2 5.71 39.10 -1.15
N VAL A 3 4.59 38.47 -1.52
CA VAL A 3 4.53 37.02 -1.76
C VAL A 3 5.39 36.68 -2.99
N SER A 4 6.51 35.99 -2.76
CA SER A 4 7.35 35.49 -3.84
C SER A 4 6.54 34.49 -4.67
N ASN A 5 6.45 34.71 -5.98
CA ASN A 5 5.78 33.73 -6.86
C ASN A 5 6.69 32.52 -7.21
N ARG A 6 7.78 32.32 -6.45
CA ARG A 6 8.70 31.18 -6.51
C ARG A 6 8.89 30.61 -5.11
N TRP A 7 8.74 29.29 -4.99
CA TRP A 7 9.16 28.49 -3.84
C TRP A 7 10.64 28.71 -3.55
N GLN A 8 10.98 28.84 -2.28
CA GLN A 8 12.35 28.94 -1.80
C GLN A 8 12.96 27.56 -1.54
N ARG A 9 14.29 27.49 -1.42
CA ARG A 9 15.03 26.25 -1.12
C ARG A 9 16.17 26.52 -0.16
N ASP A 10 16.38 25.61 0.79
CA ASP A 10 17.50 25.63 1.74
C ASP A 10 17.84 24.19 2.19
N ARG A 11 19.02 24.01 2.81
CA ARG A 11 19.46 22.73 3.42
C ARG A 11 19.39 22.80 4.93
N ILE A 12 18.26 22.32 5.46
CA ILE A 12 17.87 22.43 6.87
C ILE A 12 18.10 21.09 7.58
N SER A 13 18.48 21.12 8.86
CA SER A 13 18.65 19.88 9.63
C SER A 13 17.30 19.22 9.93
N PRO A 14 17.12 17.90 9.71
CA PRO A 14 15.88 17.19 10.03
C PRO A 14 15.43 17.33 11.49
N LEU A 15 16.39 17.53 12.40
CA LEU A 15 16.10 17.74 13.82
C LEU A 15 15.33 19.05 14.06
N ALA A 16 15.64 20.11 13.30
CA ALA A 16 15.01 21.44 13.40
C ALA A 16 13.67 21.58 12.64
N LEU A 17 13.31 20.60 11.81
CA LEU A 17 12.00 20.56 11.15
C LEU A 17 10.91 20.07 12.10
N GLN A 18 9.71 20.65 12.03
CA GLN A 18 8.52 20.15 12.71
C GLN A 18 7.75 19.20 11.79
N LEU A 19 7.23 18.11 12.34
CA LEU A 19 6.29 17.21 11.69
C LEU A 19 4.90 17.87 11.72
N ASP A 20 4.16 17.84 10.61
CA ASP A 20 2.87 18.56 10.47
C ASP A 20 1.78 17.95 11.36
N PRO A 21 1.22 18.70 12.34
CA PRO A 21 0.14 18.23 13.21
C PRO A 21 -1.20 18.06 12.48
N ASP A 22 -1.36 18.69 11.31
CA ASP A 22 -2.55 18.62 10.45
C ASP A 22 -2.37 17.66 9.26
N ASN A 23 -1.32 16.81 9.28
CA ASN A 23 -0.98 15.86 8.23
C ASN A 23 -2.13 14.84 8.04
N PRO A 24 -2.80 14.79 6.87
CA PRO A 24 -4.03 14.03 6.68
C PRO A 24 -3.86 12.51 6.81
N ARG A 25 -2.63 11.99 6.88
CA ARG A 25 -2.32 10.58 7.13
C ARG A 25 -2.81 10.07 8.48
N PHE A 26 -2.94 10.95 9.47
CA PHE A 26 -3.36 10.59 10.83
C PHE A 26 -4.34 11.60 11.46
N GLU A 27 -4.89 11.24 12.62
CA GLU A 27 -5.63 12.13 13.52
C GLU A 27 -5.28 11.72 14.95
N LEU A 28 -4.73 12.64 15.74
CA LEU A 28 -4.16 12.33 17.05
C LEU A 28 -4.84 13.17 18.13
N THR A 29 -5.07 12.58 19.29
CA THR A 29 -5.58 13.28 20.48
C THR A 29 -4.56 14.24 21.09
N SER A 30 -3.28 14.08 20.77
CA SER A 30 -2.19 15.02 21.05
C SER A 30 -1.48 15.38 19.75
N HIS A 31 -1.36 16.68 19.49
CA HIS A 31 -0.59 17.22 18.36
C HIS A 31 0.88 17.51 18.74
N SER A 32 1.40 16.90 19.81
CA SER A 32 2.81 17.03 20.20
C SER A 32 3.73 16.27 19.24
N GLN A 33 4.99 16.71 19.11
CA GLN A 33 5.93 16.12 18.16
C GLN A 33 6.27 14.67 18.52
N GLU A 34 6.25 14.32 19.80
CA GLU A 34 6.51 12.97 20.33
C GLU A 34 5.35 12.03 19.94
N ALA A 35 4.10 12.50 20.06
CA ALA A 35 2.92 11.74 19.65
C ALA A 35 2.88 11.53 18.14
N ILE A 36 3.15 12.58 17.35
CA ILE A 36 3.24 12.52 15.89
C ILE A 36 4.36 11.57 15.43
N LEU A 37 5.54 11.66 16.04
CA LEU A 37 6.67 10.79 15.73
C LEU A 37 6.37 9.32 16.09
N LEU A 38 5.81 9.06 17.28
CA LEU A 38 5.48 7.71 17.73
C LEU A 38 4.46 7.01 16.82
N HIS A 39 3.44 7.73 16.37
CA HIS A 39 2.47 7.18 15.42
C HIS A 39 3.09 6.95 14.03
N LEU A 40 3.91 7.89 13.53
CA LEU A 40 4.68 7.70 12.29
C LEU A 40 5.60 6.46 12.35
N LEU A 41 6.16 6.14 13.51
CA LEU A 41 7.00 4.96 13.72
C LEU A 41 6.19 3.65 13.75
N ARG A 42 5.06 3.63 14.47
CA ARG A 42 4.26 2.41 14.70
C ARG A 42 3.30 2.08 13.55
N ASP A 43 2.77 3.07 12.85
CA ASP A 43 1.65 2.90 11.91
C ASP A 43 2.00 3.29 10.45
N HIS A 44 3.17 3.88 10.19
CA HIS A 44 3.56 4.34 8.85
C HIS A 44 4.97 3.88 8.39
N ASP A 45 5.44 2.71 8.83
CA ASP A 45 6.67 2.04 8.33
C ASP A 45 7.95 2.90 8.33
N VAL A 46 8.11 3.86 9.25
CA VAL A 46 9.28 4.77 9.25
C VAL A 46 10.59 4.04 9.57
N ILE A 47 10.56 2.94 10.34
CA ILE A 47 11.74 2.11 10.62
C ILE A 47 12.26 1.41 9.35
N ALA A 48 11.38 0.98 8.45
CA ALA A 48 11.79 0.40 7.15
C ALA A 48 12.42 1.47 6.25
N LEU A 49 11.88 2.68 6.25
CA LEU A 49 12.44 3.82 5.53
C LEU A 49 13.83 4.22 6.09
N ALA A 50 14.00 4.22 7.42
CA ALA A 50 15.28 4.47 8.07
C ALA A 50 16.36 3.45 7.67
N LYS A 51 16.00 2.17 7.55
CA LYS A 51 16.92 1.13 7.02
C LYS A 51 17.34 1.42 5.57
N SER A 52 16.40 1.78 4.70
CA SER A 52 16.72 2.11 3.30
C SER A 52 17.63 3.35 3.14
N ILE A 53 17.58 4.31 4.08
CA ILE A 53 18.47 5.48 4.09
C ILE A 53 19.91 5.09 4.42
N ILE A 54 20.14 4.05 5.23
CA ILE A 54 21.48 3.53 5.53
C ILE A 54 21.99 2.62 4.40
N GLU A 55 21.12 1.80 3.81
CA GLU A 55 21.45 0.99 2.63
C GLU A 55 21.88 1.86 1.44
N ALA A 56 21.30 3.06 1.29
CA ALA A 56 21.71 4.07 0.32
C ALA A 56 22.83 5.01 0.80
N LYS A 57 23.12 5.04 2.11
CA LYS A 57 23.93 6.06 2.83
C LYS A 57 23.51 7.53 2.67
N GLU A 58 22.36 7.80 2.05
CA GLU A 58 21.84 9.16 1.85
C GLU A 58 20.31 9.18 1.85
N LEU A 59 19.73 10.38 1.92
CA LEU A 59 18.35 10.60 1.53
C LEU A 59 18.32 10.85 0.01
N TRP A 60 17.56 10.05 -0.74
CA TRP A 60 17.47 10.09 -2.20
C TRP A 60 17.42 11.52 -2.78
N PRO A 61 18.37 11.93 -3.65
CA PRO A 61 18.48 13.32 -4.12
C PRO A 61 17.28 13.86 -4.92
N THR A 62 16.41 12.98 -5.44
CA THR A 62 15.18 13.34 -6.17
C THR A 62 13.97 13.59 -5.24
N GLU A 63 14.13 13.38 -3.93
CA GLU A 63 13.05 13.26 -2.94
C GLU A 63 13.00 14.47 -1.97
N THR A 64 13.10 15.71 -2.49
CA THR A 64 13.02 16.96 -1.70
C THR A 64 11.84 16.97 -0.71
N VAL A 65 12.06 17.52 0.49
CA VAL A 65 11.00 17.71 1.51
C VAL A 65 10.28 19.04 1.27
N LEU A 66 8.94 19.03 1.38
CA LEU A 66 8.12 20.24 1.25
C LEU A 66 7.72 20.73 2.65
N THR A 67 7.95 22.01 2.94
CA THR A 67 7.53 22.66 4.20
C THR A 67 6.78 23.96 3.92
N TYR A 68 6.11 24.50 4.93
CA TYR A 68 5.89 25.94 5.03
C TYR A 68 6.65 26.50 6.25
N PHE A 69 7.00 27.78 6.20
CA PHE A 69 7.63 28.49 7.31
C PHE A 69 6.60 29.38 8.02
N ASP A 70 6.32 29.10 9.29
CA ASP A 70 5.28 29.80 10.09
C ASP A 70 5.74 31.18 10.64
N GLY A 71 6.94 31.62 10.27
CA GLY A 71 7.60 32.80 10.82
C GLY A 71 8.64 32.49 11.91
N LYS A 72 8.69 31.25 12.42
CA LYS A 72 9.65 30.77 13.43
C LYS A 72 10.35 29.48 13.01
N GLN A 73 9.65 28.56 12.37
CA GLN A 73 10.06 27.18 12.14
C GLN A 73 9.46 26.61 10.84
N HIS A 74 10.08 25.55 10.31
CA HIS A 74 9.61 24.85 9.11
C HIS A 74 8.77 23.64 9.48
N ILE A 75 7.50 23.62 9.04
CA ILE A 75 6.54 22.54 9.29
C ILE A 75 6.36 21.73 8.00
N VAL A 76 6.56 20.41 8.07
CA VAL A 76 6.69 19.50 6.91
C VAL A 76 5.33 19.13 6.33
N LEU A 77 4.98 19.69 5.17
CA LEU A 77 3.75 19.38 4.44
C LEU A 77 3.83 18.06 3.67
N GLU A 78 4.97 17.74 3.07
CA GLU A 78 5.21 16.41 2.50
C GLU A 78 6.64 15.92 2.70
N GLY A 79 6.74 14.66 3.08
CA GLY A 79 7.97 14.01 3.52
C GLY A 79 8.02 13.71 5.01
N ASN A 80 6.93 13.88 5.77
CA ASN A 80 6.87 13.61 7.22
C ASN A 80 7.53 12.29 7.63
N ARG A 81 7.29 11.20 6.88
CA ARG A 81 7.94 9.89 7.08
C ARG A 81 9.46 9.93 6.93
N ARG A 82 9.98 10.66 5.93
CA ARG A 82 11.43 10.84 5.67
C ARG A 82 12.07 11.71 6.75
N THR A 83 11.42 12.81 7.13
CA THR A 83 11.89 13.65 8.25
C THR A 83 11.91 12.89 9.57
N ALA A 84 10.88 12.09 9.87
CA ALA A 84 10.85 11.21 11.03
C ALA A 84 11.98 10.15 11.01
N ALA A 85 12.23 9.52 9.85
CA ALA A 85 13.35 8.59 9.69
C ALA A 85 14.71 9.27 9.93
N CYS A 86 14.95 10.45 9.35
CA CYS A 86 16.20 11.19 9.59
C CYS A 86 16.32 11.68 11.04
N LYS A 87 15.22 12.06 11.72
CA LYS A 87 15.22 12.44 13.14
C LYS A 87 15.71 11.29 14.03
N ILE A 88 15.11 10.10 13.95
CA ILE A 88 15.48 8.96 14.80
C ILE A 88 16.89 8.43 14.52
N LEU A 89 17.38 8.56 13.28
CA LEU A 89 18.74 8.14 12.91
C LEU A 89 19.80 9.13 13.44
N LEU A 90 19.54 10.43 13.34
CA LEU A 90 20.46 11.46 13.83
C LEU A 90 20.50 11.50 15.36
N ASN A 91 19.33 11.41 16.00
CA ASN A 91 19.17 11.40 17.45
C ASN A 91 18.09 10.37 17.88
N PRO A 92 18.48 9.14 18.27
CA PRO A 92 17.56 8.13 18.81
C PRO A 92 16.91 8.53 20.16
N GLU A 93 17.53 9.44 20.93
CA GLU A 93 17.05 9.87 22.25
C GLU A 93 15.82 10.80 22.18
N ILE A 94 15.39 11.18 20.96
CA ILE A 94 14.14 11.93 20.73
C ILE A 94 12.88 11.08 20.95
N LEU A 95 13.02 9.77 21.18
CA LEU A 95 11.91 8.87 21.45
C LEU A 95 11.42 8.99 22.90
N PRO A 96 10.10 9.02 23.14
CA PRO A 96 9.57 8.88 24.50
C PRO A 96 9.82 7.45 25.03
N GLU A 97 9.87 7.30 26.35
CA GLU A 97 10.06 6.01 27.04
C GLU A 97 9.06 4.92 26.58
N SER A 98 7.82 5.32 26.27
CA SER A 98 6.75 4.48 25.71
C SER A 98 7.01 3.94 24.29
N ALA A 99 8.19 4.24 23.72
CA ALA A 99 8.68 3.84 22.41
C ALA A 99 10.07 3.15 22.45
N TYR A 100 10.64 2.89 23.63
CA TYR A 100 11.94 2.24 23.76
C TYR A 100 11.96 0.78 23.26
N ASP A 101 10.80 0.15 23.10
CA ASP A 101 10.59 -1.12 22.35
C ASP A 101 11.03 -1.04 20.88
N LEU A 102 11.13 0.17 20.32
CA LEU A 102 11.53 0.42 18.94
C LEU A 102 13.05 0.66 18.81
N LEU A 103 13.75 1.04 19.89
CA LEU A 103 15.20 1.32 19.84
C LEU A 103 16.03 0.15 19.27
N PRO A 104 15.82 -1.13 19.64
CA PRO A 104 16.57 -2.25 19.04
C PRO A 104 16.31 -2.46 17.54
N GLN A 105 15.26 -1.84 16.99
CA GLN A 105 14.91 -1.92 15.57
C GLN A 105 15.49 -0.77 14.74
N ILE A 106 15.98 0.28 15.40
CA ILE A 106 16.57 1.47 14.79
C ILE A 106 18.07 1.22 14.59
N PRO A 107 18.54 1.03 13.35
CA PRO A 107 19.95 0.81 13.07
C PRO A 107 20.81 2.04 13.37
N VAL A 108 22.04 1.80 13.83
CA VAL A 108 23.06 2.83 14.03
C VAL A 108 23.60 3.30 12.67
N ILE A 109 23.75 4.61 12.49
CA ILE A 109 24.34 5.21 11.28
C ILE A 109 25.86 5.34 11.38
N ASP A 110 26.55 5.19 10.25
CA ASP A 110 27.96 5.57 10.11
C ASP A 110 28.12 7.09 9.88
N ASP A 111 29.35 7.59 9.97
CA ASP A 111 29.64 9.01 9.83
C ASP A 111 29.34 9.55 8.41
N GLU A 112 29.45 8.70 7.38
CA GLU A 112 29.08 9.04 6.01
C GLU A 112 27.58 9.33 5.92
N THR A 113 26.73 8.40 6.36
CA THR A 113 25.28 8.57 6.43
C THR A 113 24.90 9.75 7.32
N ARG A 114 25.54 9.89 8.49
CA ARG A 114 25.31 11.00 9.42
C ARG A 114 25.57 12.36 8.78
N ASN A 115 26.69 12.51 8.08
CA ASN A 115 27.01 13.75 7.37
C ASN A 115 26.01 14.02 6.23
N ASN A 116 25.67 13.00 5.43
CA ASN A 116 24.74 13.13 4.31
C ASN A 116 23.33 13.56 4.75
N ILE A 117 22.79 12.99 5.82
CA ILE A 117 21.44 13.32 6.32
C ILE A 117 21.40 14.47 7.33
N SER A 118 22.56 14.98 7.79
CA SER A 118 22.66 16.08 8.79
C SER A 118 21.88 17.34 8.40
N LYS A 119 21.78 17.60 7.09
CA LYS A 119 20.99 18.66 6.44
C LYS A 119 20.37 18.13 5.15
N ILE A 120 19.05 18.20 5.02
CA ILE A 120 18.32 17.71 3.85
C ILE A 120 17.77 18.88 3.02
N ASP A 121 17.59 18.66 1.72
CA ASP A 121 17.01 19.67 0.82
C ASP A 121 15.53 19.89 1.12
N VAL A 122 15.20 21.13 1.48
CA VAL A 122 13.85 21.59 1.79
C VAL A 122 13.40 22.61 0.74
N CYS A 123 12.21 22.41 0.20
CA CYS A 123 11.47 23.36 -0.63
C CYS A 123 10.38 24.00 0.23
N PHE A 124 10.23 25.32 0.24
CA PHE A 124 9.30 26.00 1.14
C PHE A 124 8.69 27.29 0.62
N ASP A 125 7.59 27.67 1.26
CA ASP A 125 6.89 28.95 1.13
C ASP A 125 6.47 29.44 2.53
N TYR A 126 5.92 30.63 2.64
CA TYR A 126 5.40 31.20 3.90
C TYR A 126 3.90 30.94 4.09
N ASP A 127 3.29 30.19 3.17
CA ASP A 127 1.85 29.97 3.09
C ASP A 127 1.55 28.47 2.90
N ARG A 128 0.77 27.92 3.85
CA ARG A 128 0.34 26.52 3.86
C ARG A 128 -0.66 26.22 2.74
N GLU A 129 -1.51 27.18 2.37
CA GLU A 129 -2.57 27.00 1.37
C GLU A 129 -2.02 26.85 -0.05
N ARG A 130 -0.83 27.40 -0.32
CA ARG A 130 -0.08 27.14 -1.57
C ARG A 130 0.47 25.72 -1.63
N GLY A 131 0.73 25.10 -0.48
CA GLY A 131 1.28 23.75 -0.35
C GLY A 131 0.24 22.64 -0.41
N ASP A 132 -0.91 22.81 0.25
CA ASP A 132 -1.98 21.80 0.33
C ASP A 132 -2.35 21.19 -1.06
N PRO A 133 -2.60 21.98 -2.13
CA PRO A 133 -2.90 21.45 -3.47
C PRO A 133 -1.74 20.66 -4.11
N ILE A 134 -0.48 21.02 -3.81
CA ILE A 134 0.70 20.31 -4.32
C ILE A 134 0.82 18.95 -3.63
N VAL A 135 0.69 18.91 -2.29
CA VAL A 135 0.67 17.66 -1.53
C VAL A 135 -0.48 16.76 -1.98
N ALA A 136 -1.66 17.33 -2.22
CA ALA A 136 -2.82 16.60 -2.73
C ALA A 136 -2.56 15.99 -4.12
N ASN A 137 -1.97 16.72 -5.06
CA ASN A 137 -1.61 16.17 -6.38
C ASN A 137 -0.48 15.12 -6.28
N ILE A 138 0.45 15.26 -5.32
CA ILE A 138 1.51 14.27 -5.03
C ILE A 138 0.95 12.94 -4.53
N HIS A 139 -0.24 12.89 -3.92
CA HIS A 139 -0.85 11.65 -3.39
C HIS A 139 -2.10 11.17 -4.13
N ALA A 140 -2.71 12.01 -4.97
CA ALA A 140 -3.85 11.66 -5.82
C ALA A 140 -3.47 11.31 -7.27
N VAL A 141 -2.34 11.84 -7.78
CA VAL A 141 -1.95 11.73 -9.20
C VAL A 141 -0.56 11.13 -9.40
N ILE A 142 0.41 11.51 -8.57
CA ILE A 142 1.79 10.98 -8.64
C ILE A 142 1.89 9.74 -7.74
N GLN A 143 2.49 8.66 -8.21
CA GLN A 143 2.53 7.38 -7.46
C GLN A 143 3.63 7.33 -6.37
N ARG A 144 3.70 8.35 -5.50
CA ARG A 144 4.19 8.14 -4.12
C ARG A 144 3.08 7.42 -3.33
N ARG A 145 3.41 6.70 -2.24
CA ARG A 145 2.45 5.86 -1.46
C ARG A 145 1.15 6.62 -1.22
N ALA A 146 0.11 6.22 -1.96
CA ALA A 146 -1.16 6.91 -2.03
C ALA A 146 -1.80 7.02 -0.65
N TRP A 147 -2.60 8.08 -0.45
CA TRP A 147 -3.37 8.24 0.78
C TRP A 147 -4.35 7.08 0.96
N SER A 148 -4.34 6.48 2.16
CA SER A 148 -5.36 5.51 2.57
C SER A 148 -6.77 6.11 2.49
N LEU A 149 -7.80 5.27 2.43
CA LEU A 149 -9.18 5.74 2.30
C LEU A 149 -9.55 6.72 3.42
N VAL A 150 -9.18 6.43 4.67
CA VAL A 150 -9.40 7.33 5.80
C VAL A 150 -8.59 8.63 5.65
N SER A 151 -7.34 8.56 5.16
CA SER A 151 -6.53 9.76 4.91
C SER A 151 -7.18 10.71 3.89
N ARG A 152 -7.78 10.16 2.82
CA ARG A 152 -8.56 10.92 1.83
C ARG A 152 -9.81 11.55 2.46
N MET A 153 -10.49 10.83 3.36
CA MET A 153 -11.64 11.33 4.11
C MET A 153 -11.26 12.49 5.04
N ARG A 154 -10.14 12.38 5.78
CA ARG A 154 -9.63 13.47 6.65
C ARG A 154 -9.29 14.72 5.85
N TYR A 155 -8.55 14.58 4.75
CA TYR A 155 -8.22 15.71 3.86
C TYR A 155 -9.49 16.41 3.36
N VAL A 156 -10.42 15.68 2.76
CA VAL A 156 -11.66 16.23 2.20
C VAL A 156 -12.51 16.94 3.27
N HIS A 157 -12.59 16.39 4.48
CA HIS A 157 -13.31 17.01 5.60
C HIS A 157 -12.64 18.28 6.12
N ARG A 158 -11.30 18.30 6.20
CA ARG A 158 -10.52 19.47 6.60
C ARG A 158 -10.71 20.61 5.60
N GLU A 159 -10.60 20.35 4.31
CA GLU A 159 -10.83 21.37 3.28
C GLU A 159 -12.30 21.83 3.25
N PHE A 160 -13.27 20.92 3.43
CA PHE A 160 -14.69 21.30 3.54
C PHE A 160 -15.02 22.09 4.81
N LYS A 161 -14.25 21.90 5.90
CA LYS A 161 -14.32 22.78 7.09
C LYS A 161 -13.84 24.20 6.78
N LYS A 162 -12.81 24.37 5.92
CA LYS A 162 -12.32 25.69 5.45
C LYS A 162 -13.30 26.35 4.46
N SER A 163 -13.48 25.78 3.27
CA SER A 163 -14.13 26.47 2.13
C SER A 163 -15.66 26.32 2.09
N LYS A 164 -16.22 25.30 2.76
CA LYS A 164 -17.62 24.86 2.63
C LYS A 164 -18.05 24.52 1.19
N ASN A 165 -17.09 24.29 0.29
CA ASN A 165 -17.33 24.17 -1.15
C ASN A 165 -16.88 22.78 -1.68
N GLU A 166 -17.84 21.87 -1.84
CA GLU A 166 -17.59 20.53 -2.38
C GLU A 166 -17.04 20.53 -3.82
N GLN A 167 -17.43 21.53 -4.63
CA GLN A 167 -17.08 21.61 -6.05
C GLN A 167 -15.62 22.03 -6.27
N GLU A 168 -15.13 22.95 -5.44
CA GLU A 168 -13.73 23.38 -5.41
C GLU A 168 -12.81 22.23 -4.96
N ILE A 169 -13.22 21.47 -3.95
CA ILE A 169 -12.48 20.27 -3.49
C ILE A 169 -12.42 19.21 -4.61
N ALA A 170 -13.52 18.99 -5.32
CA ALA A 170 -13.58 18.09 -6.48
C ALA A 170 -12.62 18.54 -7.60
N GLN A 171 -12.56 19.83 -7.90
CA GLN A 171 -11.64 20.41 -8.90
C GLN A 171 -10.17 20.30 -8.48
N THR A 172 -9.84 20.65 -7.24
CA THR A 172 -8.47 20.58 -6.69
C THR A 172 -7.92 19.16 -6.67
N LEU A 173 -8.76 18.18 -6.29
CA LEU A 173 -8.40 16.76 -6.26
C LEU A 173 -8.55 16.04 -7.60
N LYS A 174 -9.22 16.65 -8.59
CA LYS A 174 -9.56 16.06 -9.91
C LYS A 174 -10.35 14.75 -9.78
N ILE A 175 -11.33 14.73 -8.87
CA ILE A 175 -12.23 13.60 -8.63
C ILE A 175 -13.70 14.03 -8.75
N ASP A 176 -14.61 13.08 -8.99
CA ASP A 176 -16.03 13.38 -9.07
C ASP A 176 -16.60 13.97 -7.77
N LEU A 177 -17.53 14.92 -7.91
CA LEU A 177 -18.29 15.49 -6.78
C LEU A 177 -19.02 14.41 -5.96
N LYS A 178 -19.46 13.33 -6.60
CA LYS A 178 -20.02 12.14 -5.92
C LYS A 178 -19.01 11.51 -4.97
N THR A 179 -17.75 11.38 -5.39
CA THR A 179 -16.66 10.80 -4.59
C THR A 179 -16.32 11.71 -3.41
N VAL A 180 -16.32 13.03 -3.60
CA VAL A 180 -16.19 14.01 -2.49
C VAL A 180 -17.29 13.80 -1.44
N LYS A 181 -18.56 13.70 -1.87
CA LYS A 181 -19.70 13.43 -0.97
C LYS A 181 -19.59 12.08 -0.24
N GLN A 182 -19.16 11.02 -0.92
CA GLN A 182 -18.93 9.71 -0.30
C GLN A 182 -17.81 9.76 0.75
N LEU A 183 -16.74 10.54 0.51
CA LEU A 183 -15.67 10.74 1.48
C LEU A 183 -16.13 11.58 2.69
N LEU A 184 -16.99 12.59 2.50
CA LEU A 184 -17.61 13.34 3.60
C LEU A 184 -18.55 12.47 4.45
N ARG A 185 -19.48 11.74 3.82
CA ARG A 185 -20.38 10.78 4.49
C ARG A 185 -19.59 9.72 5.28
N GLY A 186 -18.51 9.20 4.69
CA GLY A 186 -17.63 8.23 5.35
C GLY A 186 -16.87 8.81 6.55
N ARG A 187 -16.40 10.06 6.46
CA ARG A 187 -15.72 10.72 7.59
C ARG A 187 -16.64 10.88 8.79
N GLU A 188 -17.88 11.34 8.57
CA GLU A 188 -18.88 11.54 9.63
C GLU A 188 -19.29 10.19 10.26
N ALA A 189 -19.49 9.15 9.44
CA ALA A 189 -19.77 7.80 9.94
C ALA A 189 -18.64 7.25 10.82
N LEU A 190 -17.37 7.41 10.41
CA LEU A 190 -16.21 7.04 11.23
C LEU A 190 -16.06 7.92 12.47
N GLN A 191 -16.39 9.22 12.39
CA GLN A 191 -16.36 10.11 13.56
C GLN A 191 -17.37 9.66 14.63
N ILE A 192 -18.58 9.25 14.22
CA ILE A 192 -19.60 8.69 15.11
C ILE A 192 -19.19 7.30 15.64
N ALA A 193 -18.60 6.43 14.81
CA ALA A 193 -18.08 5.15 15.28
C ALA A 193 -17.05 5.34 16.41
N ILE A 194 -16.06 6.21 16.21
CA ILE A 194 -14.96 6.42 17.14
C ILE A 194 -15.38 7.20 18.40
N HIS A 195 -16.23 8.23 18.27
CA HIS A 195 -16.51 9.20 19.35
C HIS A 195 -17.95 9.17 19.90
N GLY A 196 -18.91 8.58 19.16
CA GLY A 196 -20.31 8.46 19.59
C GLY A 196 -20.58 7.27 20.52
N ASN A 197 -19.56 6.47 20.83
CA ASN A 197 -19.64 5.25 21.62
C ASN A 197 -18.50 5.20 22.65
N VAL A 198 -18.75 4.54 23.79
CA VAL A 198 -17.72 4.29 24.81
C VAL A 198 -17.07 2.94 24.51
N TRP A 199 -15.79 2.98 24.14
CA TRP A 199 -14.99 1.80 23.78
C TRP A 199 -14.05 1.40 24.92
N PRO A 200 -13.96 0.09 25.28
CA PRO A 200 -12.83 -0.46 26.01
C PRO A 200 -11.50 -0.10 25.35
N ASP A 201 -10.43 0.13 26.13
CA ASP A 201 -9.16 0.64 25.61
C ASP A 201 -8.50 -0.26 24.55
N ASP A 202 -8.77 -1.57 24.58
CA ASP A 202 -8.26 -2.54 23.63
C ASP A 202 -9.06 -2.60 22.30
N GLU A 203 -10.38 -2.37 22.34
CA GLU A 203 -11.19 -2.10 21.14
C GLU A 203 -10.83 -0.73 20.53
N LYS A 204 -10.65 0.27 21.40
CA LYS A 204 -10.21 1.63 21.02
C LYS A 204 -8.84 1.60 20.34
N ALA A 205 -7.90 0.80 20.83
CA ALA A 205 -6.58 0.61 20.22
C ALA A 205 -6.61 -0.02 18.82
N ILE A 206 -7.75 -0.58 18.37
CA ILE A 206 -7.99 -1.03 16.99
C ILE A 206 -8.57 0.11 16.16
N LEU A 207 -9.59 0.81 16.67
CA LEU A 207 -10.31 1.88 15.97
C LEU A 207 -9.44 3.11 15.62
N TYR A 208 -8.32 3.32 16.30
CA TYR A 208 -7.37 4.42 16.02
C TYR A 208 -6.19 3.99 15.12
N ARG A 209 -6.19 2.78 14.55
CA ARG A 209 -5.13 2.28 13.64
C ARG A 209 -5.58 2.25 12.18
N ASP A 210 -5.84 3.43 11.62
CA ASP A 210 -6.53 3.60 10.33
C ASP A 210 -5.84 2.97 9.09
N GLU A 211 -4.52 2.70 9.11
CA GLU A 211 -3.85 1.95 8.03
C GLU A 211 -3.83 0.42 8.26
N GLN A 212 -4.25 -0.09 9.42
CA GLN A 212 -4.18 -1.51 9.80
C GLN A 212 -5.54 -2.25 9.73
N VAL A 213 -6.61 -1.57 9.30
CA VAL A 213 -8.00 -2.07 9.28
C VAL A 213 -8.64 -1.76 7.92
N ASP A 214 -9.39 -2.70 7.35
CA ASP A 214 -10.22 -2.45 6.16
C ASP A 214 -11.51 -1.72 6.56
N HIS A 215 -11.71 -0.52 6.04
CA HIS A 215 -12.86 0.32 6.36
C HIS A 215 -14.03 0.11 5.38
N GLU A 216 -13.83 -0.63 4.29
CA GLU A 216 -14.85 -0.83 3.26
C GLU A 216 -16.10 -1.61 3.74
N PRO A 217 -15.99 -2.68 4.57
CA PRO A 217 -17.16 -3.37 5.10
C PRO A 217 -18.03 -2.46 5.98
N PHE A 218 -17.40 -1.65 6.84
CA PHE A 218 -18.07 -0.63 7.66
C PHE A 218 -18.84 0.36 6.79
N LEU A 219 -18.16 0.95 5.80
CA LEU A 219 -18.74 1.96 4.91
C LEU A 219 -19.89 1.40 4.06
N ARG A 220 -19.81 0.14 3.62
CA ARG A 220 -20.92 -0.55 2.94
C ARG A 220 -22.11 -0.80 3.86
N ALA A 221 -21.86 -1.14 5.13
CA ALA A 221 -22.92 -1.40 6.12
C ALA A 221 -23.62 -0.12 6.61
N VAL A 222 -23.00 1.07 6.54
CA VAL A 222 -23.63 2.36 6.94
C VAL A 222 -24.06 3.28 5.79
N LEU A 223 -23.46 3.19 4.60
CA LEU A 223 -23.70 4.13 3.47
C LEU A 223 -24.32 3.52 2.20
N SER A 224 -24.55 2.21 2.14
CA SER A 224 -25.13 1.61 0.93
C SER A 224 -26.65 1.80 0.86
N ARG A 225 -27.20 1.82 -0.36
CA ARG A 225 -28.66 1.89 -0.59
C ARG A 225 -29.44 0.72 0.01
N ARG A 226 -28.78 -0.38 0.38
CA ARG A 226 -29.43 -1.48 1.13
C ARG A 226 -29.85 -1.03 2.53
N VAL A 227 -29.13 -0.09 3.15
CA VAL A 227 -29.52 0.57 4.41
C VAL A 227 -30.79 1.40 4.21
N GLU A 228 -30.83 2.20 3.13
CA GLU A 228 -31.99 3.02 2.76
C GLU A 228 -33.23 2.17 2.46
N HIS A 229 -33.07 1.04 1.75
CA HIS A 229 -34.14 0.09 1.45
C HIS A 229 -34.64 -0.66 2.70
N HIS A 230 -33.73 -1.01 3.63
CA HIS A 230 -34.08 -1.74 4.84
C HIS A 230 -34.85 -0.84 5.82
N PHE A 231 -34.26 0.28 6.24
CA PHE A 231 -34.86 1.17 7.24
C PHE A 231 -35.85 2.20 6.66
N GLY A 232 -36.06 2.22 5.33
CA GLY A 232 -36.89 3.20 4.62
C GLY A 232 -36.26 4.60 4.48
N GLN A 233 -35.05 4.80 5.00
CA GLN A 233 -34.35 6.09 5.05
C GLN A 233 -32.84 5.91 5.27
N PRO A 234 -31.99 6.84 4.81
CA PRO A 234 -30.53 6.77 5.00
C PRO A 234 -30.12 7.07 6.44
N MET A 235 -29.08 6.37 6.93
CA MET A 235 -28.39 6.73 8.19
C MET A 235 -27.61 8.06 8.08
N PHE A 236 -27.13 8.40 6.87
CA PHE A 236 -26.36 9.62 6.58
C PHE A 236 -26.85 10.23 5.26
N PHE A 237 -27.20 11.52 5.26
CA PHE A 237 -27.66 12.25 4.08
C PHE A 237 -26.53 12.51 3.05
N ASP A 238 -26.89 12.88 1.82
CA ASP A 238 -25.94 13.17 0.72
C ASP A 238 -25.09 14.44 0.90
N ASP A 239 -25.33 15.21 1.96
CA ASP A 239 -24.51 16.33 2.42
C ASP A 239 -23.59 15.97 3.60
N GLY A 240 -23.49 14.67 3.92
CA GLY A 240 -22.69 14.13 5.02
C GLY A 240 -23.42 14.06 6.37
N ARG A 241 -24.53 14.79 6.56
CA ARG A 241 -25.14 14.91 7.90
C ARG A 241 -25.74 13.58 8.39
N PRO A 242 -25.55 13.22 9.67
CA PRO A 242 -26.17 12.04 10.27
C PRO A 242 -27.69 12.23 10.44
N ASN A 243 -28.49 11.23 10.07
CA ASN A 243 -29.95 11.25 10.17
C ASN A 243 -30.45 10.93 11.59
N ARG A 244 -30.08 11.79 12.56
CA ARG A 244 -30.50 11.66 13.97
C ARG A 244 -32.01 11.87 14.18
N PHE A 245 -32.71 12.46 13.20
CA PHE A 245 -34.17 12.58 13.22
C PHE A 245 -34.84 11.23 12.91
N GLY A 246 -34.34 10.52 11.90
CA GLY A 246 -34.80 9.19 11.52
C GLY A 246 -34.37 8.08 12.48
N PHE A 247 -33.19 8.23 13.10
CA PHE A 247 -32.55 7.23 13.94
C PHE A 247 -32.15 7.84 15.29
N SER A 248 -33.02 7.73 16.29
CA SER A 248 -32.75 8.24 17.65
C SER A 248 -31.48 7.63 18.27
N ASN A 249 -31.24 6.34 17.99
CA ASN A 249 -30.13 5.56 18.52
C ASN A 249 -29.00 5.39 17.48
N LEU A 250 -28.88 6.32 16.51
CA LEU A 250 -27.94 6.21 15.38
C LEU A 250 -26.51 5.85 15.82
N ASP A 251 -26.01 6.52 16.86
CA ASP A 251 -24.62 6.35 17.30
C ASP A 251 -24.37 4.94 17.84
N GLN A 252 -25.34 4.38 18.57
CA GLN A 252 -25.31 3.00 19.06
C GLN A 252 -25.37 2.01 17.88
N MET A 253 -26.21 2.26 16.87
CA MET A 253 -26.28 1.41 15.68
C MET A 253 -24.98 1.42 14.88
N VAL A 254 -24.39 2.60 14.69
CA VAL A 254 -23.07 2.77 14.06
C VAL A 254 -21.96 2.10 14.90
N GLY A 255 -22.08 2.12 16.24
CA GLY A 255 -21.22 1.37 17.16
C GLY A 255 -21.32 -0.15 16.97
N VAL A 256 -22.53 -0.70 16.93
CA VAL A 256 -22.75 -2.14 16.63
C VAL A 256 -22.12 -2.51 15.28
N ILE A 257 -22.32 -1.71 14.24
CA ILE A 257 -21.70 -1.94 12.93
C ILE A 257 -20.17 -1.85 13.02
N ALA A 258 -19.61 -0.85 13.71
CA ALA A 258 -18.16 -0.71 13.91
C ALA A 258 -17.55 -1.91 14.65
N ARG A 259 -18.25 -2.49 15.65
CA ARG A 259 -17.81 -3.73 16.29
C ARG A 259 -17.82 -4.90 15.32
N HIS A 260 -18.92 -5.09 14.57
CA HIS A 260 -19.10 -6.21 13.65
C HIS A 260 -18.18 -6.13 12.41
N THR A 261 -17.63 -4.95 12.08
CA THR A 261 -16.84 -4.72 10.86
C THR A 261 -15.38 -4.36 11.10
N LEU A 262 -15.07 -3.42 12.00
CA LEU A 262 -13.71 -2.91 12.23
C LEU A 262 -13.00 -3.73 13.32
N ILE A 263 -13.63 -3.87 14.49
CA ILE A 263 -13.05 -4.59 15.63
C ILE A 263 -12.97 -6.10 15.34
N ALA A 264 -13.98 -6.65 14.67
CA ALA A 264 -14.04 -8.04 14.19
C ALA A 264 -12.89 -8.48 13.25
N GLN A 265 -12.04 -7.56 12.77
CA GLN A 265 -10.83 -7.90 12.00
C GLN A 265 -9.64 -8.27 12.89
N ARG A 266 -9.64 -7.84 14.15
CA ARG A 266 -8.54 -8.01 15.11
C ARG A 266 -8.95 -8.70 16.42
N ARG A 267 -10.24 -8.85 16.67
CA ARG A 267 -10.82 -9.67 17.74
C ARG A 267 -11.83 -10.66 17.15
N ASP A 268 -12.13 -11.71 17.90
CA ASP A 268 -13.28 -12.54 17.61
C ASP A 268 -14.57 -11.84 18.10
N THR A 269 -15.66 -11.99 17.34
CA THR A 269 -16.95 -11.34 17.59
C THR A 269 -18.06 -12.16 16.96
N ASP A 270 -19.15 -12.41 17.69
CA ASP A 270 -20.23 -13.32 17.28
C ASP A 270 -20.85 -12.97 15.91
N ASP A 271 -20.91 -11.68 15.59
CA ASP A 271 -21.73 -11.13 14.50
C ASP A 271 -20.93 -10.54 13.30
N LYS A 272 -19.68 -10.96 13.12
CA LYS A 272 -18.75 -10.45 12.09
C LYS A 272 -19.35 -10.24 10.68
N PHE A 273 -19.00 -9.13 10.04
CA PHE A 273 -19.34 -8.76 8.66
C PHE A 273 -18.08 -8.34 7.88
N SER A 274 -17.90 -8.92 6.69
CA SER A 274 -16.69 -8.88 5.87
C SER A 274 -16.97 -8.39 4.45
N LYS A 275 -15.91 -8.08 3.68
CA LYS A 275 -16.04 -7.55 2.30
C LYS A 275 -16.79 -8.48 1.33
N GLY A 276 -16.86 -9.79 1.58
CA GLY A 276 -17.65 -10.72 0.77
C GLY A 276 -19.17 -10.67 1.02
N ASP A 277 -19.61 -10.07 2.12
CA ASP A 277 -20.91 -10.39 2.70
C ASP A 277 -22.06 -9.51 2.17
N SER A 278 -23.27 -10.07 2.24
CA SER A 278 -24.52 -9.41 1.86
C SER A 278 -24.95 -8.42 2.93
N VAL A 279 -24.96 -7.13 2.59
CA VAL A 279 -25.45 -6.07 3.51
C VAL A 279 -26.91 -6.30 3.88
N GLU A 280 -27.72 -6.83 2.97
CA GLU A 280 -29.14 -7.03 3.22
C GLU A 280 -29.39 -8.17 4.22
N ASP A 281 -28.67 -9.29 4.10
CA ASP A 281 -28.76 -10.40 5.06
C ASP A 281 -28.17 -10.01 6.43
N TYR A 282 -27.10 -9.21 6.45
CA TYR A 282 -26.56 -8.62 7.67
C TYR A 282 -27.59 -7.72 8.38
N LEU A 283 -28.21 -6.79 7.66
CA LEU A 283 -29.22 -5.89 8.23
C LEU A 283 -30.47 -6.63 8.70
N ARG A 284 -30.96 -7.63 7.95
CA ARG A 284 -32.05 -8.52 8.37
C ARG A 284 -31.71 -9.31 9.64
N ARG A 285 -30.45 -9.69 9.83
CA ARG A 285 -29.95 -10.48 10.96
C ARG A 285 -29.75 -9.64 12.23
N THR A 286 -29.14 -8.45 12.11
CA THR A 286 -28.85 -7.58 13.27
C THR A 286 -30.01 -6.62 13.61
N TRP A 287 -30.85 -6.24 12.64
CA TRP A 287 -32.06 -5.44 12.84
C TRP A 287 -33.26 -6.01 12.07
N PRO A 288 -33.83 -7.15 12.51
CA PRO A 288 -35.01 -7.72 11.87
C PRO A 288 -36.20 -6.76 11.95
N ILE A 289 -36.82 -6.49 10.80
CA ILE A 289 -38.05 -5.70 10.68
C ILE A 289 -39.22 -6.67 10.62
N GLY A 290 -40.24 -6.47 11.46
CA GLY A 290 -41.42 -7.33 11.50
C GLY A 290 -42.17 -7.38 10.15
N ASP A 291 -42.73 -8.56 9.82
CA ASP A 291 -43.24 -8.92 8.49
C ASP A 291 -44.39 -8.06 7.94
N ARG A 292 -44.07 -6.84 7.48
CA ARG A 292 -44.98 -5.96 6.72
C ARG A 292 -44.34 -5.19 5.55
N VAL A 293 -43.12 -5.55 5.12
CA VAL A 293 -42.44 -4.92 3.96
C VAL A 293 -41.90 -5.96 2.96
N ASN A 294 -42.70 -7.00 2.67
CA ASN A 294 -42.44 -7.96 1.59
C ASN A 294 -43.41 -7.74 0.42
N GLU A 295 -43.08 -6.87 -0.54
CA GLU A 295 -43.50 -7.00 -1.96
C GLU A 295 -42.78 -6.03 -2.93
N VAL A 296 -41.45 -6.16 -3.08
CA VAL A 296 -40.74 -5.71 -4.29
C VAL A 296 -39.73 -6.79 -4.71
N VAL A 297 -39.89 -7.33 -5.93
CA VAL A 297 -39.03 -8.40 -6.45
C VAL A 297 -37.77 -7.81 -7.10
N PRO A 298 -36.55 -8.29 -6.76
CA PRO A 298 -35.33 -7.84 -7.44
C PRO A 298 -35.15 -8.55 -8.79
N CYS A 299 -35.02 -7.78 -9.87
CA CYS A 299 -34.58 -8.31 -11.17
C CYS A 299 -33.06 -8.54 -11.18
N PRO A 300 -32.55 -9.63 -11.81
CA PRO A 300 -31.13 -9.97 -11.79
C PRO A 300 -30.32 -9.15 -12.82
N GLY A 301 -29.95 -7.93 -12.45
CA GLY A 301 -28.81 -7.22 -13.04
C GLY A 301 -27.55 -7.51 -12.24
N LYS A 302 -26.38 -7.64 -12.89
CA LYS A 302 -25.10 -7.60 -12.17
C LYS A 302 -24.92 -6.20 -11.58
N GLU A 303 -24.80 -6.10 -10.25
CA GLU A 303 -24.46 -4.82 -9.62
C GLU A 303 -23.06 -4.37 -10.12
N PRO A 304 -22.90 -3.13 -10.61
CA PRO A 304 -21.58 -2.55 -10.76
C PRO A 304 -21.01 -2.29 -9.36
N ASP A 305 -19.83 -2.85 -9.07
CA ASP A 305 -19.20 -2.70 -7.75
C ASP A 305 -18.99 -1.22 -7.43
N LEU A 306 -19.74 -0.72 -6.45
CA LEU A 306 -19.88 0.70 -6.15
C LEU A 306 -18.73 1.22 -5.27
N PHE A 307 -17.82 0.35 -4.82
CA PHE A 307 -16.83 0.62 -3.79
C PHE A 307 -15.37 0.30 -4.18
N ASP A 308 -15.07 0.09 -5.47
CA ASP A 308 -13.70 0.11 -6.00
C ASP A 308 -13.13 1.56 -6.02
N MET A 309 -13.02 2.18 -4.84
CA MET A 309 -12.56 3.56 -4.66
C MET A 309 -11.04 3.74 -4.84
N ASN A 310 -10.33 2.66 -5.17
CA ASN A 310 -8.92 2.66 -5.57
C ASN A 310 -8.76 2.68 -7.11
N ARG A 311 -9.85 2.60 -7.87
CA ARG A 311 -9.83 2.62 -9.33
C ARG A 311 -9.62 4.04 -9.89
N PRO A 312 -8.69 4.26 -10.83
CA PRO A 312 -8.67 5.47 -11.64
C PRO A 312 -9.87 5.48 -12.60
N ALA A 313 -10.41 6.66 -12.91
CA ALA A 313 -11.66 6.80 -13.67
C ALA A 313 -11.48 6.60 -15.20
N GLY A 314 -12.37 5.81 -15.80
CA GLY A 314 -12.44 5.51 -17.25
C GLY A 314 -12.46 3.99 -17.53
N GLY A 315 -13.29 3.44 -18.42
CA GLY A 315 -14.41 4.00 -19.20
C GLY A 315 -15.47 2.91 -19.49
N LEU A 316 -16.52 3.23 -20.27
CA LEU A 316 -17.64 2.32 -20.57
C LEU A 316 -17.32 1.34 -21.72
N SER A 317 -17.88 0.12 -21.65
CA SER A 317 -18.55 -0.51 -22.81
C SER A 317 -19.53 -1.63 -22.39
N LEU A 318 -20.33 -2.13 -23.33
CA LEU A 318 -21.63 -2.79 -23.13
C LEU A 318 -21.62 -4.34 -23.26
N TYR A 319 -22.81 -4.93 -23.00
CA TYR A 319 -23.37 -6.19 -23.55
C TYR A 319 -23.27 -7.54 -22.80
N THR A 320 -24.28 -8.39 -23.08
CA THR A 320 -24.60 -9.76 -22.55
C THR A 320 -25.59 -10.42 -23.54
N PRO A 321 -26.00 -11.72 -23.43
CA PRO A 321 -25.61 -12.81 -22.52
C PRO A 321 -24.87 -13.91 -23.35
N PRO A 322 -25.24 -15.22 -23.54
CA PRO A 322 -26.05 -16.19 -22.78
C PRO A 322 -25.51 -17.65 -22.66
N ASN A 323 -26.20 -18.44 -21.82
CA ASN A 323 -26.44 -19.89 -21.91
C ASN A 323 -25.28 -20.92 -22.01
N ARG A 324 -25.19 -21.77 -20.97
CA ARG A 324 -25.60 -23.18 -21.09
C ARG A 324 -26.18 -23.75 -19.78
N LYS A 325 -26.92 -24.86 -19.88
CA LYS A 325 -27.65 -25.54 -18.78
C LYS A 325 -26.92 -26.81 -18.30
N THR A 326 -27.11 -27.13 -17.01
CA THR A 326 -27.39 -28.45 -16.40
C THR A 326 -27.72 -28.18 -14.91
N GLU A 327 -28.81 -28.63 -14.28
CA GLU A 327 -29.29 -30.01 -14.02
C GLU A 327 -28.26 -30.89 -13.26
N GLY A 328 -28.48 -31.38 -12.04
CA GLY A 328 -29.57 -31.16 -11.07
C GLY A 328 -29.82 -32.40 -10.18
N ARG A 329 -30.31 -32.22 -8.94
CA ARG A 329 -31.00 -33.29 -8.14
C ARG A 329 -31.78 -32.72 -6.94
N LYS A 330 -32.66 -33.54 -6.35
CA LYS A 330 -33.70 -33.19 -5.35
C LYS A 330 -33.59 -34.09 -4.07
N PRO A 331 -34.35 -33.86 -2.98
CA PRO A 331 -33.79 -33.88 -1.61
C PRO A 331 -34.60 -34.76 -0.61
N ALA A 332 -34.66 -34.32 0.66
CA ALA A 332 -35.55 -34.72 1.79
C ALA A 332 -34.97 -35.79 2.75
N PRO A 333 -35.50 -35.97 3.98
CA PRO A 333 -36.62 -35.25 4.63
C PRO A 333 -36.34 -34.65 6.04
N LYS A 334 -37.28 -33.84 6.56
CA LYS A 334 -37.47 -33.53 8.00
C LYS A 334 -38.57 -34.42 8.60
N PRO A 335 -38.54 -34.67 9.91
CA PRO A 335 -39.76 -34.66 10.75
C PRO A 335 -39.52 -33.89 12.08
N PRO A 336 -40.53 -33.74 12.97
CA PRO A 336 -41.77 -33.01 12.73
C PRO A 336 -42.01 -31.90 13.80
N THR A 337 -43.04 -31.07 13.60
CA THR A 337 -43.40 -29.94 14.49
C THR A 337 -44.21 -30.38 15.73
N SER A 338 -44.13 -29.60 16.81
CA SER A 338 -44.97 -29.68 18.01
C SER A 338 -46.36 -29.02 17.84
N THR A 339 -47.28 -29.30 18.77
CA THR A 339 -48.62 -28.68 18.87
C THR A 339 -48.78 -27.89 20.18
N GLU A 340 -49.46 -26.75 20.10
CA GLU A 340 -49.92 -25.86 21.19
C GLU A 340 -51.24 -26.40 21.83
N PRO A 341 -52.00 -25.71 22.74
CA PRO A 341 -51.86 -24.37 23.37
C PRO A 341 -52.01 -24.44 24.94
N THR A 342 -52.50 -23.48 25.77
CA THR A 342 -53.24 -22.20 25.63
C THR A 342 -53.13 -21.30 26.91
N ASP A 343 -53.49 -20.02 26.77
CA ASP A 343 -54.12 -19.09 27.74
C ASP A 343 -53.42 -18.56 29.03
N GLY A 344 -53.67 -17.26 29.31
CA GLY A 344 -53.38 -16.52 30.55
C GLY A 344 -53.35 -14.99 30.36
N GLN A 345 -54.18 -14.21 31.07
CA GLN A 345 -54.35 -12.74 30.91
C GLN A 345 -54.22 -11.95 32.24
N LEU A 346 -54.35 -10.61 32.16
CA LEU A 346 -54.56 -9.59 33.24
C LEU A 346 -53.27 -9.04 33.92
N GLU A 347 -53.13 -7.76 34.33
CA GLU A 347 -53.76 -6.47 33.91
C GLU A 347 -52.91 -5.26 34.42
N LEU A 348 -53.36 -4.00 34.19
CA LEU A 348 -52.78 -2.70 34.63
C LEU A 348 -53.54 -2.13 35.88
N PRO A 349 -53.27 -0.92 36.47
CA PRO A 349 -52.44 0.25 36.09
C PRO A 349 -51.42 0.65 37.24
N ASP A 350 -50.98 1.88 37.57
CA ASP A 350 -51.29 3.28 37.19
C ASP A 350 -50.13 4.28 37.55
N ASN A 351 -50.37 5.60 37.37
CA ASN A 351 -49.55 6.78 37.72
C ASN A 351 -50.09 7.46 39.03
N PRO A 352 -49.60 8.63 39.59
CA PRO A 352 -49.16 9.86 38.90
C PRO A 352 -48.09 10.80 39.57
N ALA A 353 -47.81 11.92 38.88
CA ALA A 353 -47.56 13.30 39.39
C ALA A 353 -46.14 13.82 39.78
N SER A 354 -45.84 15.05 39.31
CA SER A 354 -44.78 15.99 39.75
C SER A 354 -45.40 17.23 40.42
N PRO A 355 -44.62 18.14 41.08
CA PRO A 355 -44.54 19.54 40.58
C PRO A 355 -43.32 20.43 40.99
N LYS A 356 -42.93 21.39 40.10
CA LYS A 356 -42.43 22.79 40.40
C LYS A 356 -41.05 23.00 41.09
N ASP A 357 -40.37 24.17 41.15
CA ASP A 357 -40.31 25.47 40.41
C ASP A 357 -38.95 26.18 40.83
N ILE A 358 -38.06 26.72 39.98
CA ILE A 358 -37.95 28.13 39.46
C ILE A 358 -37.55 29.22 40.53
N PRO A 359 -36.59 30.18 40.30
CA PRO A 359 -35.46 30.28 39.35
C PRO A 359 -34.18 31.02 39.97
N PRO A 360 -33.41 32.02 39.39
CA PRO A 360 -31.96 32.19 39.71
C PRO A 360 -31.50 33.64 40.08
N ASN A 361 -30.17 33.90 40.12
CA ASN A 361 -29.54 35.18 39.69
C ASN A 361 -28.01 35.08 39.53
N GLY A 362 -27.36 36.09 38.93
CA GLY A 362 -25.94 36.09 38.54
C GLY A 362 -25.05 37.17 39.21
N PRO A 363 -24.34 38.03 38.45
CA PRO A 363 -22.87 37.98 38.45
C PRO A 363 -22.11 39.33 38.58
N GLU A 364 -20.85 39.26 39.02
CA GLU A 364 -19.80 40.29 38.90
C GLU A 364 -18.44 39.57 38.70
N ASP A 365 -17.31 40.04 38.13
CA ASP A 365 -16.78 41.24 37.43
C ASP A 365 -15.42 41.68 38.05
N GLY A 366 -14.52 42.25 37.24
CA GLY A 366 -13.18 42.72 37.64
C GLY A 366 -12.05 41.68 37.38
N ALA A 367 -10.99 41.88 36.57
CA ALA A 367 -10.25 43.03 35.98
C ALA A 367 -8.92 43.40 36.69
N ASN A 368 -7.89 43.66 35.88
CA ASN A 368 -6.48 44.01 36.24
C ASN A 368 -5.67 42.88 36.94
N GLY A 369 -4.33 42.86 36.86
CA GLY A 369 -3.43 43.74 36.09
C GLY A 369 -1.96 43.32 36.23
N SER A 370 -1.19 43.50 35.16
CA SER A 370 0.23 43.19 35.01
C SER A 370 1.18 43.59 36.16
N HIS A 371 2.19 42.76 36.42
CA HIS A 371 3.57 43.24 36.62
C HIS A 371 4.64 42.22 36.20
N MET A 372 5.78 42.70 35.70
CA MET A 372 7.02 41.94 35.53
C MET A 372 7.89 42.11 36.78
N GLU A 373 8.73 41.11 37.09
CA GLU A 373 10.08 41.35 37.60
C GLU A 373 11.02 40.18 37.26
N LEU A 374 12.33 40.45 37.21
CA LEU A 374 13.38 39.45 36.92
C LEU A 374 14.14 39.13 38.21
N GLU A 375 14.50 37.87 38.44
CA GLU A 375 15.69 37.53 39.24
C GLU A 375 16.45 36.31 38.69
N THR A 376 17.78 36.42 38.71
CA THR A 376 18.80 35.38 38.49
C THR A 376 20.14 35.92 39.04
N PRO A 377 21.15 35.09 39.37
CA PRO A 377 21.15 33.70 39.85
C PRO A 377 21.90 33.61 41.22
N PRO A 378 22.40 32.43 41.64
CA PRO A 378 23.81 32.42 42.05
C PRO A 378 24.64 31.18 41.66
N SER A 379 25.68 31.44 40.86
CA SER A 379 27.09 31.01 40.95
C SER A 379 27.54 29.71 41.68
N THR A 380 28.07 28.77 40.89
CA THR A 380 29.40 28.07 41.02
C THR A 380 29.92 27.48 42.34
N VAL A 381 30.33 26.18 42.31
CA VAL A 381 31.44 25.62 43.12
C VAL A 381 32.22 24.52 42.36
N SER A 382 33.55 24.73 42.20
CA SER A 382 34.68 23.77 42.03
C SER A 382 34.71 22.65 40.96
N ALA A 383 35.93 22.12 40.71
CA ALA A 383 36.28 21.13 39.68
C ALA A 383 37.48 20.23 40.10
N HIS A 384 37.83 19.26 39.24
CA HIS A 384 39.04 18.40 39.23
C HIS A 384 39.15 17.26 40.28
N PRO A 385 40.02 16.23 40.08
CA PRO A 385 40.93 15.96 38.94
C PRO A 385 40.77 14.58 38.26
N LEU A 386 41.55 14.38 37.19
CA LEU A 386 41.87 13.07 36.58
C LEU A 386 42.93 12.31 37.40
N PRO A 387 43.13 11.01 37.11
CA PRO A 387 44.49 10.48 36.90
C PRO A 387 44.69 9.92 35.48
N ALA A 388 45.94 9.60 35.12
CA ALA A 388 46.36 9.25 33.76
C ALA A 388 47.17 7.92 33.71
N ASP A 389 47.64 7.62 32.50
CA ASP A 389 48.69 6.65 32.13
C ASP A 389 48.46 5.14 32.30
N CYS A 390 48.44 4.46 31.15
CA CYS A 390 49.28 3.26 30.91
C CYS A 390 49.49 3.10 29.39
N THR A 391 50.75 2.93 28.95
CA THR A 391 51.13 2.99 27.52
C THR A 391 51.82 1.71 27.00
N SER A 392 51.92 1.59 25.67
CA SER A 392 52.77 0.65 24.88
C SER A 392 52.13 -0.71 24.50
N PRO A 393 52.64 -1.41 23.46
CA PRO A 393 52.85 -0.92 22.08
C PRO A 393 52.31 -1.92 21.01
N PRO A 394 52.27 -1.57 19.70
CA PRO A 394 51.73 -2.46 18.66
C PRO A 394 52.73 -3.50 18.12
N LEU A 395 52.21 -4.57 17.51
CA LEU A 395 52.98 -5.54 16.72
C LEU A 395 52.41 -5.69 15.30
N ALA A 396 53.33 -5.77 14.34
CA ALA A 396 53.07 -5.96 12.90
C ALA A 396 53.35 -7.43 12.49
N PRO A 397 52.89 -7.90 11.32
CA PRO A 397 52.83 -9.33 11.03
C PRO A 397 54.15 -9.95 10.56
N MET A 398 54.29 -11.26 10.79
CA MET A 398 55.26 -12.14 10.11
C MET A 398 54.53 -13.25 9.34
N ALA A 399 55.22 -13.86 8.37
CA ALA A 399 54.64 -14.82 7.43
C ALA A 399 55.51 -16.08 7.27
N LEU A 400 54.85 -17.21 7.00
CA LEU A 400 55.41 -18.47 6.48
C LEU A 400 56.39 -19.23 7.44
N PRO A 401 56.69 -20.54 7.24
CA PRO A 401 56.47 -21.36 6.03
C PRO A 401 55.70 -22.68 6.22
N ASP A 402 55.74 -23.51 5.16
CA ASP A 402 54.93 -24.69 4.86
C ASP A 402 55.48 -26.06 5.37
N GLU A 403 54.79 -27.12 4.92
CA GLU A 403 55.16 -28.54 4.83
C GLU A 403 55.17 -29.46 6.06
N MET A 404 54.29 -30.47 6.03
CA MET A 404 54.70 -31.87 5.85
C MET A 404 53.75 -32.61 4.89
N ASN A 405 54.28 -33.51 4.07
CA ASN A 405 53.57 -34.26 3.02
C ASN A 405 53.21 -35.70 3.45
N SER A 406 52.22 -36.30 2.78
CA SER A 406 52.17 -37.76 2.57
C SER A 406 51.40 -38.13 1.30
N ASP A 407 52.08 -38.79 0.38
CA ASP A 407 51.73 -39.08 -1.02
C ASP A 407 50.41 -39.82 -1.30
N ALA A 408 49.86 -39.63 -2.52
CA ALA A 408 49.80 -40.73 -3.52
C ALA A 408 49.38 -40.27 -4.95
N ALA A 409 50.21 -40.64 -5.93
CA ALA A 409 49.89 -40.94 -7.35
C ALA A 409 49.05 -39.95 -8.21
N THR A 410 49.75 -39.17 -9.05
CA THR A 410 49.21 -38.54 -10.28
C THR A 410 49.07 -39.57 -11.42
N PRO A 411 48.19 -39.33 -12.40
CA PRO A 411 48.71 -39.18 -13.76
C PRO A 411 48.13 -37.97 -14.53
N SER A 412 48.87 -37.50 -15.54
CA SER A 412 48.62 -36.27 -16.29
C SER A 412 47.28 -36.23 -17.04
N THR A 413 46.72 -35.03 -17.22
CA THR A 413 45.66 -34.78 -18.21
C THR A 413 45.80 -33.37 -18.82
N LEU A 414 45.29 -33.20 -20.03
CA LEU A 414 45.35 -31.96 -20.83
C LEU A 414 44.69 -30.75 -20.13
N PRO A 415 45.06 -29.51 -20.49
CA PRO A 415 44.37 -28.32 -19.99
C PRO A 415 42.86 -28.42 -20.28
N PRO A 416 41.98 -28.09 -19.32
CA PRO A 416 40.56 -28.37 -19.43
C PRO A 416 39.95 -27.58 -20.59
N VAL A 417 39.37 -28.29 -21.56
CA VAL A 417 38.52 -27.71 -22.59
C VAL A 417 37.42 -26.92 -21.89
N GLN A 418 37.42 -25.60 -22.06
CA GLN A 418 36.44 -24.72 -21.42
C GLN A 418 35.06 -25.01 -22.00
N LYS A 419 34.28 -25.86 -21.32
CA LYS A 419 32.84 -25.99 -21.57
C LYS A 419 32.23 -24.58 -21.48
N PRO A 420 31.49 -24.12 -22.50
CA PRO A 420 30.95 -22.77 -22.50
C PRO A 420 30.08 -22.55 -21.25
N ARG A 421 30.30 -21.42 -20.55
CA ARG A 421 29.54 -21.10 -19.35
C ARG A 421 28.04 -21.00 -19.69
N PRO A 422 27.14 -21.47 -18.81
CA PRO A 422 25.70 -21.31 -19.02
C PRO A 422 25.35 -19.81 -19.09
N LEU A 423 24.53 -19.45 -20.09
CA LEU A 423 24.03 -18.08 -20.30
C LEU A 423 23.14 -17.68 -19.12
N LEU A 424 23.44 -16.57 -18.47
CA LEU A 424 22.97 -16.28 -17.11
C LEU A 424 21.50 -15.89 -17.03
N LEU A 425 20.91 -15.24 -18.05
CA LEU A 425 19.45 -15.06 -18.18
C LEU A 425 18.98 -15.04 -19.65
N LEU A 426 19.21 -13.94 -20.37
CA LEU A 426 18.69 -13.66 -21.73
C LEU A 426 19.73 -12.94 -22.64
N GLU A 427 21.02 -13.08 -22.31
CA GLU A 427 22.16 -12.38 -22.94
C GLU A 427 22.31 -12.65 -24.46
N ASP A 428 21.72 -13.76 -24.92
CA ASP A 428 21.69 -14.22 -26.30
C ASP A 428 20.57 -13.61 -27.15
N ILE A 429 19.59 -12.95 -26.52
CA ILE A 429 18.47 -12.33 -27.24
C ILE A 429 18.90 -11.03 -27.92
N ARG A 430 18.45 -10.85 -29.16
CA ARG A 430 18.66 -9.64 -29.97
C ARG A 430 17.34 -9.23 -30.60
N CYS A 431 17.12 -7.93 -30.78
CA CYS A 431 15.97 -7.45 -31.54
C CYS A 431 16.36 -7.27 -33.01
N LEU A 432 15.88 -8.17 -33.88
CA LEU A 432 15.94 -8.02 -35.34
C LEU A 432 14.72 -7.28 -35.90
N ARG A 433 13.72 -6.97 -35.05
CA ARG A 433 12.53 -6.21 -35.41
C ARG A 433 12.79 -4.72 -35.49
N ASP A 434 12.12 -4.08 -36.44
CA ASP A 434 12.12 -2.62 -36.58
C ASP A 434 11.09 -1.97 -35.65
N ASP A 435 11.34 -2.06 -34.34
CA ASP A 435 10.67 -1.27 -33.29
C ASP A 435 11.74 -0.81 -32.28
N ASP A 436 11.93 0.51 -32.15
CA ASP A 436 13.01 1.09 -31.35
C ASP A 436 12.87 0.84 -29.85
N ARG A 437 11.65 0.60 -29.37
CA ARG A 437 11.34 0.23 -27.99
C ARG A 437 11.88 -1.18 -27.70
N LEU A 438 11.65 -2.12 -28.60
CA LEU A 438 12.15 -3.50 -28.49
C LEU A 438 13.67 -3.55 -28.65
N LYS A 439 14.24 -2.75 -29.57
CA LYS A 439 15.70 -2.56 -29.66
C LYS A 439 16.27 -2.03 -28.34
N ARG A 440 15.65 -1.00 -27.74
CA ARG A 440 16.11 -0.41 -26.47
C ARG A 440 15.94 -1.36 -25.28
N LEU A 441 14.77 -1.97 -25.09
CA LEU A 441 14.51 -2.91 -24.00
C LEU A 441 15.47 -4.11 -24.05
N THR A 442 15.74 -4.63 -25.25
CA THR A 442 16.73 -5.71 -25.43
C THR A 442 18.15 -5.22 -25.07
N TYR A 443 18.55 -4.03 -25.54
CA TYR A 443 19.87 -3.46 -25.24
C TYR A 443 20.10 -3.29 -23.72
N GLU A 444 19.16 -2.67 -22.99
CA GLU A 444 19.28 -2.45 -21.54
C GLU A 444 19.38 -3.78 -20.78
N LEU A 445 18.59 -4.77 -21.19
CA LEU A 445 18.60 -6.12 -20.64
C LEU A 445 19.96 -6.82 -20.88
N THR A 446 20.55 -6.67 -22.06
CA THR A 446 21.91 -7.16 -22.36
C THR A 446 22.97 -6.45 -21.52
N GLN A 447 22.93 -5.11 -21.39
CA GLN A 447 23.90 -4.37 -20.59
C GLN A 447 23.88 -4.83 -19.12
N LEU A 448 22.70 -4.83 -18.48
CA LEU A 448 22.56 -5.25 -17.09
C LEU A 448 22.93 -6.71 -16.85
N SER A 449 22.62 -7.62 -17.79
CA SER A 449 23.04 -9.02 -17.69
C SER A 449 24.57 -9.18 -17.81
N SER A 450 25.18 -8.45 -18.75
CA SER A 450 26.63 -8.52 -19.01
C SER A 450 27.52 -7.90 -17.92
N THR A 451 26.92 -7.17 -16.95
CA THR A 451 27.64 -6.48 -15.87
C THR A 451 28.10 -7.47 -14.80
N LYS A 452 29.27 -8.07 -15.05
CA LYS A 452 29.84 -9.28 -14.40
C LYS A 452 29.82 -9.37 -12.85
N ASN A 453 29.60 -8.27 -12.13
CA ASN A 453 29.64 -8.21 -10.66
C ASN A 453 28.35 -7.71 -9.99
N ASN A 454 27.22 -7.46 -10.70
CA ASN A 454 26.06 -6.80 -10.08
C ASN A 454 24.66 -7.39 -10.37
N LEU A 455 24.57 -8.62 -10.89
CA LEU A 455 23.31 -9.38 -11.02
C LEU A 455 22.57 -9.60 -9.69
N THR A 456 23.27 -9.53 -8.55
CA THR A 456 22.70 -9.52 -7.20
C THR A 456 21.93 -8.24 -6.87
N SER A 457 22.40 -7.10 -7.38
CA SER A 457 21.99 -5.77 -6.91
C SER A 457 20.90 -5.16 -7.81
N PHE A 458 20.84 -5.57 -9.08
CA PHE A 458 19.83 -5.09 -10.04
C PHE A 458 18.71 -6.10 -10.33
N ARG A 459 18.47 -7.05 -9.41
CA ARG A 459 17.42 -8.10 -9.52
C ARG A 459 16.05 -7.56 -9.94
N LEU A 460 15.61 -6.45 -9.33
CA LEU A 460 14.32 -5.81 -9.62
C LEU A 460 14.31 -5.14 -11.00
N SER A 461 15.37 -4.40 -11.37
CA SER A 461 15.48 -3.74 -12.68
C SER A 461 15.53 -4.76 -13.82
N LEU A 462 16.30 -5.83 -13.62
CA LEU A 462 16.39 -6.99 -14.50
C LEU A 462 15.01 -7.65 -14.69
N PHE A 463 14.30 -7.91 -13.60
CA PHE A 463 12.94 -8.44 -13.65
C PHE A 463 11.97 -7.53 -14.43
N MET A 464 11.97 -6.22 -14.14
CA MET A 464 11.10 -5.25 -14.79
C MET A 464 11.36 -5.17 -16.30
N LEU A 465 12.63 -5.27 -16.74
CA LEU A 465 12.98 -5.34 -18.14
C LEU A 465 12.53 -6.65 -18.80
N MET A 466 12.65 -7.79 -18.12
CA MET A 466 12.11 -9.07 -18.63
C MET A 466 10.58 -9.01 -18.81
N ARG A 467 9.87 -8.47 -17.81
CA ARG A 467 8.41 -8.24 -17.87
C ARG A 467 8.04 -7.33 -19.04
N ALA A 468 8.69 -6.17 -19.15
CA ALA A 468 8.40 -5.18 -20.20
C ALA A 468 8.76 -5.69 -21.60
N LEU A 469 9.86 -6.42 -21.76
CA LEU A 469 10.24 -7.01 -23.04
C LEU A 469 9.24 -8.07 -23.49
N LEU A 470 8.72 -8.92 -22.59
CA LEU A 470 7.66 -9.88 -22.92
C LEU A 470 6.35 -9.19 -23.31
N GLU A 471 5.90 -8.20 -22.54
CA GLU A 471 4.66 -7.45 -22.78
C GLU A 471 4.70 -6.77 -24.15
N TRP A 472 5.77 -6.01 -24.45
CA TRP A 472 5.92 -5.34 -25.74
C TRP A 472 6.22 -6.27 -26.91
N ALA A 473 6.91 -7.39 -26.70
CA ALA A 473 7.09 -8.40 -27.75
C ALA A 473 5.73 -9.01 -28.15
N LEU A 474 4.88 -9.38 -27.19
CA LEU A 474 3.55 -9.90 -27.47
C LEU A 474 2.64 -8.87 -28.17
N VAL A 475 2.67 -7.60 -27.74
CA VAL A 475 1.95 -6.51 -28.43
C VAL A 475 2.42 -6.36 -29.88
N TYR A 476 3.73 -6.27 -30.12
CA TYR A 476 4.30 -6.17 -31.46
C TYR A 476 3.90 -7.37 -32.33
N HIS A 477 4.03 -8.59 -31.80
CA HIS A 477 3.69 -9.82 -32.52
C HIS A 477 2.23 -9.81 -32.95
N TYR A 478 1.31 -9.44 -32.06
CA TYR A 478 -0.13 -9.33 -32.38
C TYR A 478 -0.43 -8.22 -33.38
N ASP A 479 0.22 -7.06 -33.28
CA ASP A 479 0.14 -5.99 -34.29
C ASP A 479 0.65 -6.47 -35.67
N GLN A 480 1.60 -7.41 -35.74
CA GLN A 480 2.01 -8.05 -37.00
C GLN A 480 0.98 -9.07 -37.53
N ILE A 481 0.55 -10.03 -36.69
CA ILE A 481 -0.39 -11.09 -37.11
C ILE A 481 -1.87 -10.65 -37.15
N LYS A 482 -2.14 -9.37 -36.90
CA LYS A 482 -3.47 -8.72 -36.93
C LYS A 482 -4.49 -9.32 -35.96
N LEU A 483 -4.01 -9.80 -34.81
CA LEU A 483 -4.86 -10.13 -33.67
C LEU A 483 -5.04 -8.90 -32.77
N PRO A 484 -6.21 -8.71 -32.13
CA PRO A 484 -6.43 -7.58 -31.25
C PRO A 484 -5.50 -7.67 -30.03
N CYS A 485 -4.71 -6.62 -29.82
CA CYS A 485 -3.79 -6.47 -28.69
C CYS A 485 -4.06 -5.19 -27.88
N ARG A 486 -5.08 -4.41 -28.27
CA ARG A 486 -5.44 -3.10 -27.74
C ARG A 486 -6.95 -3.02 -27.48
N ASP A 487 -7.33 -2.19 -26.52
CA ASP A 487 -8.71 -1.85 -26.24
C ASP A 487 -9.25 -0.76 -27.18
N ASP A 488 -10.51 -0.37 -26.99
CA ASP A 488 -11.20 0.63 -27.81
C ASP A 488 -10.59 2.05 -27.64
N ASN A 489 -9.76 2.27 -26.62
CA ASN A 489 -9.00 3.50 -26.38
C ASN A 489 -7.59 3.46 -27.02
N GLY A 490 -7.20 2.35 -27.63
CA GLY A 490 -5.86 2.12 -28.21
C GLY A 490 -4.78 1.70 -27.22
N GLN A 491 -5.11 1.56 -25.93
CA GLN A 491 -4.20 1.07 -24.88
C GLN A 491 -4.00 -0.44 -25.05
N HIS A 492 -2.75 -0.92 -24.93
CA HIS A 492 -2.50 -2.35 -25.06
C HIS A 492 -3.12 -3.15 -23.91
N PHE A 493 -3.52 -4.39 -24.19
CA PHE A 493 -3.99 -5.33 -23.17
C PHE A 493 -2.91 -5.62 -22.13
N PRO A 494 -3.25 -5.78 -20.84
CA PRO A 494 -2.28 -6.09 -19.81
C PRO A 494 -1.64 -7.47 -20.03
N ILE A 495 -0.39 -7.64 -19.58
CA ILE A 495 0.42 -8.87 -19.74
C ILE A 495 -0.35 -10.18 -19.50
N GLY A 496 -1.25 -10.25 -18.51
CA GLY A 496 -2.07 -11.45 -18.26
C GLY A 496 -3.06 -11.80 -19.37
N ARG A 497 -3.65 -10.81 -20.03
CA ARG A 497 -4.52 -11.04 -21.21
C ARG A 497 -3.70 -11.39 -22.44
N LEU A 498 -2.51 -10.81 -22.60
CA LEU A 498 -1.58 -11.15 -23.69
C LEU A 498 -1.07 -12.60 -23.55
N VAL A 499 -0.50 -12.96 -22.41
CA VAL A 499 0.01 -14.32 -22.14
C VAL A 499 -1.14 -15.35 -22.18
N GLY A 500 -2.31 -15.02 -21.62
CA GLY A 500 -3.51 -15.87 -21.68
C GLY A 500 -4.04 -16.09 -23.10
N MET A 501 -3.91 -15.11 -24.00
CA MET A 501 -4.19 -15.31 -25.42
C MET A 501 -3.12 -16.19 -26.10
N ALA A 502 -1.84 -16.02 -25.75
CA ALA A 502 -0.75 -16.83 -26.31
C ALA A 502 -0.79 -18.31 -25.92
N SER A 503 -1.33 -18.64 -24.75
CA SER A 503 -1.53 -20.03 -24.31
C SER A 503 -2.79 -20.70 -24.87
N THR A 504 -3.83 -19.93 -25.23
CA THR A 504 -5.15 -20.48 -25.61
C THR A 504 -5.51 -20.38 -27.10
N ARG A 505 -4.98 -19.41 -27.85
CA ARG A 505 -5.32 -19.18 -29.27
C ARG A 505 -4.22 -19.75 -30.18
N THR A 506 -4.50 -20.86 -30.88
CA THR A 506 -3.54 -21.55 -31.78
C THR A 506 -2.97 -20.64 -32.88
N GLU A 507 -3.82 -19.77 -33.41
CA GLU A 507 -3.53 -18.69 -34.36
C GLU A 507 -2.42 -17.72 -33.91
N VAL A 508 -2.13 -17.61 -32.60
CA VAL A 508 -1.03 -16.76 -32.09
C VAL A 508 0.33 -17.25 -32.56
N PHE A 509 0.59 -18.56 -32.48
CA PHE A 509 1.89 -19.14 -32.83
C PHE A 509 1.82 -20.05 -34.07
N ARG A 510 0.73 -19.97 -34.85
CA ARG A 510 0.49 -20.74 -36.09
C ARG A 510 0.84 -22.22 -35.91
N ASP A 511 0.14 -22.83 -34.96
CA ASP A 511 0.24 -24.26 -34.59
C ASP A 511 1.59 -24.73 -34.01
N ASN A 512 2.52 -23.82 -33.68
CA ASN A 512 3.66 -24.14 -32.83
C ASN A 512 3.23 -24.37 -31.36
N LYS A 513 2.69 -25.57 -31.11
CA LYS A 513 2.15 -26.02 -29.82
C LYS A 513 3.14 -25.85 -28.67
N LYS A 514 4.46 -25.99 -28.92
CA LYS A 514 5.50 -25.82 -27.89
C LYS A 514 5.59 -24.37 -27.36
N LEU A 515 5.31 -23.37 -28.20
CA LEU A 515 5.25 -21.97 -27.75
C LEU A 515 3.96 -21.67 -26.97
N SER A 516 2.82 -22.24 -27.35
CA SER A 516 1.59 -22.17 -26.54
C SER A 516 1.72 -22.91 -25.21
N GLU A 517 2.45 -24.03 -25.17
CA GLU A 517 2.79 -24.75 -23.93
C GLU A 517 3.67 -23.91 -23.01
N ARG A 518 4.76 -23.28 -23.52
CA ARG A 518 5.58 -22.35 -22.71
C ARG A 518 4.78 -21.11 -22.28
N ALA A 519 3.90 -20.57 -23.14
CA ALA A 519 2.97 -19.50 -22.75
C ALA A 519 2.00 -19.94 -21.64
N SER A 520 1.58 -21.21 -21.64
CA SER A 520 0.77 -21.80 -20.57
C SER A 520 1.56 -21.90 -19.26
N THR A 521 2.82 -22.34 -19.29
CA THR A 521 3.72 -22.33 -18.12
C THR A 521 3.91 -20.92 -17.54
N ILE A 522 4.08 -19.91 -18.41
CA ILE A 522 4.13 -18.51 -17.95
C ILE A 522 2.79 -18.10 -17.33
N ALA A 523 1.65 -18.45 -17.95
CA ALA A 523 0.32 -18.14 -17.43
C ALA A 523 0.06 -18.77 -16.05
N SER A 524 0.52 -20.01 -15.82
CA SER A 524 0.25 -20.76 -14.58
C SER A 524 1.25 -20.49 -13.45
N HIS A 525 2.55 -20.44 -13.75
CA HIS A 525 3.61 -20.40 -12.73
C HIS A 525 4.19 -19.01 -12.52
N TRP A 526 4.37 -18.23 -13.59
CA TRP A 526 5.13 -16.97 -13.54
C TRP A 526 4.26 -15.72 -13.65
N LEU A 527 2.97 -15.85 -14.00
CA LEU A 527 2.13 -14.68 -14.21
C LEU A 527 1.84 -13.90 -12.92
N LYS A 528 1.88 -14.57 -11.75
CA LYS A 528 1.78 -13.91 -10.44
C LYS A 528 3.00 -13.02 -10.21
N ASP A 529 4.21 -13.58 -10.35
CA ASP A 529 5.46 -12.82 -10.29
C ASP A 529 5.44 -11.63 -11.26
N LEU A 530 5.03 -11.83 -12.51
CA LEU A 530 4.92 -10.79 -13.55
C LEU A 530 3.89 -9.67 -13.25
N HIS A 531 3.03 -9.84 -12.24
CA HIS A 531 2.15 -8.78 -11.72
C HIS A 531 2.59 -8.22 -10.37
N TRP A 532 3.45 -8.90 -9.61
CA TRP A 532 3.81 -8.49 -8.24
C TRP A 532 4.44 -7.08 -8.17
N ASN A 533 5.29 -6.74 -9.15
CA ASN A 533 5.86 -5.39 -9.28
C ASN A 533 4.90 -4.34 -9.91
N SER A 534 3.60 -4.60 -9.95
CA SER A 534 2.56 -3.61 -10.30
C SER A 534 1.65 -3.24 -9.12
N HIS A 535 1.76 -3.93 -7.96
CA HIS A 535 0.81 -3.80 -6.84
C HIS A 535 1.49 -3.86 -5.45
N ASN A 536 2.68 -3.29 -5.29
CA ASN A 536 3.42 -3.18 -4.01
C ASN A 536 3.80 -4.52 -3.31
N ASP A 537 3.79 -5.66 -4.01
CA ASP A 537 4.10 -6.96 -3.42
C ASP A 537 5.56 -7.35 -3.73
N MET A 538 6.41 -7.45 -2.69
CA MET A 538 7.84 -7.74 -2.83
C MET A 538 8.07 -9.25 -3.03
N GLY A 539 7.89 -9.69 -4.27
CA GLY A 539 8.12 -11.07 -4.70
C GLY A 539 9.55 -11.58 -4.47
N ASN A 540 9.71 -12.91 -4.51
CA ASN A 540 11.00 -13.56 -4.34
C ASN A 540 11.86 -13.43 -5.62
N TRP A 541 12.78 -12.46 -5.64
CA TRP A 541 13.66 -12.19 -6.79
C TRP A 541 15.02 -12.92 -6.71
N SER A 542 15.07 -14.16 -6.21
CA SER A 542 16.32 -14.95 -6.20
C SER A 542 16.87 -15.14 -7.61
N ILE A 543 18.19 -15.22 -7.77
CA ILE A 543 18.83 -15.35 -9.10
C ILE A 543 18.35 -16.61 -9.81
N GLU A 544 18.20 -17.72 -9.08
CA GLU A 544 17.60 -18.97 -9.56
C GLU A 544 16.16 -18.79 -10.05
N ARG A 545 15.32 -18.03 -9.33
CA ARG A 545 13.93 -17.76 -9.74
C ARG A 545 13.87 -16.87 -10.98
N LEU A 546 14.73 -15.86 -11.07
CA LEU A 546 14.87 -15.03 -12.27
C LEU A 546 15.39 -15.85 -13.47
N GLN A 547 16.29 -16.82 -13.24
CA GLN A 547 16.78 -17.77 -14.26
C GLN A 547 15.68 -18.69 -14.77
N ASN A 548 14.86 -19.26 -13.88
CA ASN A 548 13.73 -20.11 -14.25
C ASN A 548 12.69 -19.33 -15.08
N ILE A 549 12.35 -18.11 -14.65
CA ILE A 549 11.46 -17.21 -15.42
C ILE A 549 12.07 -16.92 -16.80
N ALA A 550 13.33 -16.50 -16.86
CA ALA A 550 14.04 -16.25 -18.13
C ALA A 550 14.04 -17.49 -19.05
N GLY A 551 14.21 -18.69 -18.49
CA GLY A 551 14.15 -19.96 -19.22
C GLY A 551 12.85 -20.16 -19.98
N ASP A 552 11.70 -19.90 -19.34
CA ASP A 552 10.39 -20.00 -20.00
C ASP A 552 10.06 -18.80 -20.92
N LEU A 553 10.59 -17.60 -20.66
CA LEU A 553 10.42 -16.46 -21.56
C LEU A 553 11.23 -16.61 -22.87
N ARG A 554 12.43 -17.20 -22.79
CA ARG A 554 13.41 -17.23 -23.90
C ARG A 554 12.86 -17.83 -25.21
N PRO A 555 12.10 -18.95 -25.23
CA PRO A 555 11.47 -19.47 -26.45
C PRO A 555 10.59 -18.46 -27.19
N ILE A 556 9.68 -17.79 -26.46
CA ILE A 556 8.73 -16.83 -27.03
C ILE A 556 9.47 -15.58 -27.50
N LEU A 557 10.39 -15.06 -26.68
CA LEU A 557 11.18 -13.88 -27.03
C LEU A 557 12.09 -14.12 -28.24
N ARG A 558 12.74 -15.29 -28.37
CA ARG A 558 13.52 -15.65 -29.57
C ARG A 558 12.65 -15.73 -30.83
N PHE A 559 11.50 -16.39 -30.75
CA PHE A 559 10.56 -16.50 -31.88
C PHE A 559 10.08 -15.12 -32.34
N ILE A 560 9.65 -14.26 -31.41
CA ILE A 560 9.13 -12.94 -31.75
C ILE A 560 10.24 -12.00 -32.22
N LEU A 561 11.39 -11.93 -31.54
CA LEU A 561 12.40 -10.88 -31.74
C LEU A 561 13.46 -11.23 -32.80
N MET A 562 13.67 -12.50 -33.12
CA MET A 562 14.82 -12.98 -33.92
C MET A 562 14.43 -13.81 -35.16
N ASP A 563 13.14 -13.93 -35.49
CA ASP A 563 12.63 -14.88 -36.52
C ASP A 563 13.09 -16.33 -36.31
N ALA A 564 13.40 -16.70 -35.06
CA ALA A 564 13.95 -18.01 -34.75
C ALA A 564 12.88 -19.10 -34.88
N VAL A 565 13.02 -19.96 -35.91
CA VAL A 565 12.29 -21.22 -35.99
C VAL A 565 12.65 -22.07 -34.76
N TYR A 566 11.63 -22.56 -34.05
CA TYR A 566 11.83 -23.32 -32.81
C TYR A 566 12.17 -24.79 -33.10
N GLU A 567 13.36 -25.02 -33.65
CA GLU A 567 13.94 -26.37 -33.76
C GLU A 567 14.63 -26.80 -32.46
N HIS A 568 14.94 -28.09 -32.33
CA HIS A 568 15.32 -28.70 -31.05
C HIS A 568 16.65 -28.16 -30.49
N PHE A 569 16.57 -27.50 -29.33
CA PHE A 569 17.62 -27.60 -28.31
C PHE A 569 17.29 -28.81 -27.40
N PRO A 570 18.15 -29.84 -27.31
CA PRO A 570 17.87 -31.03 -26.51
C PRO A 570 18.10 -30.76 -25.01
N GLU A 571 17.01 -30.66 -24.24
CA GLU A 571 17.01 -30.61 -22.77
C GLU A 571 17.34 -31.99 -22.14
N LYS A 572 18.45 -32.64 -22.56
CA LYS A 572 19.20 -33.70 -21.85
C LYS A 572 20.30 -34.30 -22.75
N ALA A 573 21.55 -34.12 -22.35
CA ALA A 573 22.72 -34.89 -22.81
C ALA A 573 23.76 -34.96 -21.66
N ALA A 574 23.31 -35.48 -20.51
CA ALA A 574 24.11 -35.67 -19.30
C ALA A 574 23.99 -37.10 -18.76
N HIS A 575 23.75 -38.04 -19.66
CA HIS A 575 23.90 -39.50 -19.56
C HIS A 575 24.09 -40.01 -21.00
N ASP A 576 24.71 -41.18 -21.16
CA ASP A 576 25.04 -41.85 -22.43
C ASP A 576 26.17 -41.26 -23.28
N GLU A 577 27.37 -41.21 -22.68
CA GLU A 577 28.66 -41.22 -23.40
C GLU A 577 29.48 -42.45 -22.94
N LYS A 578 28.91 -43.65 -23.15
CA LYS A 578 29.49 -44.93 -22.72
C LYS A 578 29.23 -46.13 -23.65
N ALA A 579 29.05 -45.86 -24.93
CA ALA A 579 29.06 -46.83 -26.02
C ALA A 579 29.72 -46.21 -27.27
N GLU A 580 30.08 -47.05 -28.25
CA GLU A 580 30.46 -46.64 -29.62
C GLU A 580 31.69 -45.70 -29.74
N GLY A 581 32.80 -46.09 -29.12
CA GLY A 581 34.12 -45.45 -29.28
C GLY A 581 35.26 -46.43 -29.61
N ASN A 582 34.98 -47.54 -30.30
CA ASN A 582 35.95 -48.61 -30.56
C ASN A 582 35.85 -49.20 -31.98
N CYS A 583 36.45 -48.52 -32.97
CA CYS A 583 36.87 -49.14 -34.23
C CYS A 583 37.76 -48.20 -35.08
N ARG A 584 38.97 -48.68 -35.45
CA ARG A 584 39.88 -48.16 -36.50
C ARG A 584 40.58 -46.82 -36.17
N GLU A 585 41.91 -46.79 -36.04
CA GLU A 585 42.98 -47.00 -37.07
C GLU A 585 43.16 -45.76 -37.96
#